data_AF-A0A931L960-F1
#
_entry.id   AF-A0A931L960-F1
#
_cell.length_a   1.000
_cell.length_b   1.000
_cell.length_c   1.000
_cell.angle_alpha   90.00
_cell.angle_beta   90.00
_cell.angle_gamma   90.00
#
_symmetry.space_group_name_H-M   'P 1'
#
loop_
_entity.id
_entity.type
_entity.pdbx_description
1 polymer ?
#
loop_
_entity_poly.entity_id
_entity_poly.type
_entity_poly.pdbx_seq_one_letter_code
_entity_poly.pdbx_strand_id
1 'polypeptide(L)'
;MLPAQLLVRIGIYVQTAAHLELAVWQILMQARNVDEHDGVALRKHLEIKKTTPKLIAELKDAAKDCPPNISLRISMLAEKIEQGLENRNLVAHGAFFVENSNENIHVAHFFPRGKGKERQWFQIDSSITERAAKNAIEEIDTLLREAISIRDMLTESKSS
;
A
#
# COMPACT_ATOMS: atom_id res chain seq x y z
N MET A 1 -1.62 6.05 -27.98
CA MET A 1 -1.31 4.82 -27.20
C MET A 1 -0.32 5.17 -26.12
N LEU A 2 -0.38 4.53 -24.95
CA LEU A 2 0.59 4.76 -23.88
C LEU A 2 1.98 4.23 -24.27
N PRO A 3 3.08 4.94 -23.94
CA PRO A 3 4.43 4.42 -24.17
C PRO A 3 4.67 3.11 -23.41
N ALA A 4 5.31 2.12 -24.05
CA ALA A 4 5.55 0.81 -23.43
C ALA A 4 6.36 0.89 -22.12
N GLN A 5 7.36 1.77 -22.06
CA GLN A 5 8.17 1.97 -20.86
C GLN A 5 7.33 2.49 -19.67
N LEU A 6 6.31 3.29 -19.93
CA LEU A 6 5.39 3.75 -18.91
C LEU A 6 4.55 2.60 -18.37
N LEU A 7 4.01 1.75 -19.25
CA LEU A 7 3.24 0.57 -18.84
C LEU A 7 4.08 -0.36 -17.96
N VAL A 8 5.34 -0.58 -18.31
CA VAL A 8 6.28 -1.36 -17.49
C VAL A 8 6.45 -0.75 -16.11
N ARG A 9 6.65 0.58 -16.01
CA ARG A 9 6.80 1.28 -14.73
C ARG A 9 5.56 1.22 -13.85
N ILE A 10 4.38 1.44 -14.44
CA ILE A 10 3.10 1.26 -13.75
C ILE A 10 2.98 -0.17 -13.23
N GLY A 11 3.29 -1.16 -14.06
CA GLY A 11 3.29 -2.57 -13.67
C GLY A 11 4.22 -2.88 -12.49
N ILE A 12 5.46 -2.38 -12.54
CA ILE A 12 6.43 -2.51 -11.45
C ILE A 12 5.87 -1.90 -10.16
N TYR A 13 5.35 -0.67 -10.24
CA TYR A 13 4.79 0.03 -9.08
C TYR A 13 3.62 -0.74 -8.46
N VAL A 14 2.62 -1.12 -9.26
CA VAL A 14 1.43 -1.86 -8.80
C VAL A 14 1.83 -3.19 -8.18
N GLN A 15 2.74 -3.93 -8.82
CA GLN A 15 3.19 -5.20 -8.30
C GLN A 15 4.00 -5.05 -7.00
N THR A 16 4.82 -4.00 -6.89
CA THR A 16 5.58 -3.72 -5.65
C THR A 16 4.63 -3.33 -4.51
N ALA A 17 3.59 -2.53 -4.80
CA ALA A 17 2.55 -2.19 -3.84
C ALA A 17 1.79 -3.44 -3.34
N ALA A 18 1.46 -4.39 -4.22
CA ALA A 18 0.81 -5.64 -3.83
C ALA A 18 1.70 -6.50 -2.89
N HIS A 19 3.00 -6.56 -3.15
CA HIS A 19 3.95 -7.23 -2.26
C HIS A 19 4.09 -6.52 -0.92
N LEU A 20 4.06 -5.17 -0.90
CA LEU A 20 4.05 -4.40 0.33
C LEU A 20 2.81 -4.72 1.18
N GLU A 21 1.63 -4.74 0.58
CA GLU A 21 0.40 -5.11 1.31
C GLU A 21 0.47 -6.54 1.88
N LEU A 22 1.04 -7.48 1.14
CA LEU A 22 1.27 -8.84 1.63
C LEU A 22 2.23 -8.85 2.83
N ALA A 23 3.36 -8.15 2.74
CA ALA A 23 4.34 -8.08 3.81
C ALA A 23 3.75 -7.43 5.09
N VAL A 24 2.99 -6.35 4.93
CA VAL A 24 2.27 -5.70 6.03
C VAL A 24 1.27 -6.64 6.68
N TRP A 25 0.53 -7.41 5.88
CA TRP A 25 -0.40 -8.40 6.41
C TRP A 25 0.32 -9.51 7.20
N GLN A 26 1.50 -9.95 6.74
CA GLN A 26 2.33 -10.91 7.48
C GLN A 26 2.82 -10.33 8.82
N ILE A 27 3.28 -9.07 8.84
CA ILE A 27 3.65 -8.36 10.07
C ILE A 27 2.49 -8.38 11.06
N LEU A 28 1.28 -8.04 10.60
CA LEU A 28 0.08 -8.02 11.44
C LEU A 28 -0.19 -9.40 12.06
N MET A 29 -0.18 -10.47 11.26
CA MET A 29 -0.38 -11.83 11.78
C MET A 29 0.68 -12.22 12.81
N GLN A 30 1.94 -11.89 12.54
CA GLN A 30 3.05 -12.20 13.44
C GLN A 30 2.95 -11.42 14.74
N ALA A 31 2.70 -10.11 14.69
CA ALA A 31 2.52 -9.25 15.86
C ALA A 31 1.38 -9.74 16.76
N ARG A 32 0.29 -10.25 16.16
CA ARG A 32 -0.88 -10.79 16.87
C ARG A 32 -0.79 -12.27 17.24
N ASN A 33 0.33 -12.93 16.94
CA ASN A 33 0.51 -14.37 17.14
C ASN A 33 -0.62 -15.22 16.52
N VAL A 34 -1.09 -14.84 15.33
CA VAL A 34 -2.11 -15.59 14.61
C VAL A 34 -1.49 -16.89 14.09
N ASP A 35 -2.13 -18.02 14.42
CA ASP A 35 -1.82 -19.31 13.83
C ASP A 35 -2.39 -19.38 12.40
N GLU A 36 -1.52 -19.52 11.41
CA GLU A 36 -1.91 -19.65 10.00
C GLU A 36 -2.50 -21.03 9.66
N HIS A 37 -2.35 -22.01 10.54
CA HIS A 37 -2.95 -23.33 10.42
C HIS A 37 -4.36 -23.40 11.03
N ASP A 38 -4.77 -22.40 11.82
CA ASP A 38 -6.16 -22.25 12.25
C ASP A 38 -6.97 -21.51 11.18
N GLY A 39 -7.77 -22.28 10.42
CA GLY A 39 -8.62 -21.76 9.36
C GLY A 39 -9.65 -20.71 9.80
N VAL A 40 -10.04 -20.67 11.09
CA VAL A 40 -10.96 -19.66 11.62
C VAL A 40 -10.23 -18.35 11.89
N ALA A 41 -9.07 -18.42 12.55
CA ALA A 41 -8.23 -17.25 12.81
C ALA A 41 -7.72 -16.60 11.51
N LEU A 42 -7.34 -17.44 10.53
CA LEU A 42 -6.92 -17.01 9.20
C LEU A 42 -8.04 -16.29 8.43
N ARG A 43 -9.27 -16.85 8.41
CA ARG A 43 -10.42 -16.20 7.75
C ARG A 43 -10.72 -14.82 8.32
N LYS A 44 -10.67 -14.66 9.64
CA LYS A 44 -10.88 -13.35 10.29
C LYS A 44 -9.84 -12.31 9.83
N HIS A 45 -8.60 -12.74 9.62
CA HIS A 45 -7.51 -11.86 9.14
C HIS A 45 -7.53 -11.63 7.62
N LEU A 46 -8.09 -12.56 6.83
CA LEU A 46 -8.34 -12.33 5.40
C LEU A 46 -9.37 -11.21 5.17
N GLU A 47 -10.35 -11.07 6.06
CA GLU A 47 -11.32 -9.96 6.03
C GLU A 47 -10.69 -8.58 6.34
N ILE A 48 -9.50 -8.54 6.94
CA ILE A 48 -8.74 -7.31 7.19
C ILE A 48 -7.99 -6.88 5.93
N LYS A 49 -7.45 -7.84 5.18
CA LYS A 49 -6.73 -7.61 3.91
C LYS A 49 -7.59 -6.92 2.84
N LYS A 50 -8.92 -6.94 2.97
CA LYS A 50 -9.85 -6.41 1.96
C LYS A 50 -9.73 -4.90 1.72
N THR A 51 -9.25 -4.11 2.68
CA THR A 51 -9.05 -2.67 2.46
C THR A 51 -7.77 -2.19 3.11
N THR A 52 -6.91 -1.50 2.35
CA THR A 52 -5.66 -0.92 2.84
C THR A 52 -5.86 -0.01 4.07
N PRO A 53 -6.91 0.84 4.17
CA PRO A 53 -7.19 1.60 5.39
C PRO A 53 -7.41 0.73 6.64
N LYS A 54 -8.17 -0.37 6.51
CA LYS A 54 -8.42 -1.28 7.63
C LYS A 54 -7.14 -2.01 8.02
N LEU A 55 -6.36 -2.44 7.02
CA LEU A 55 -5.06 -3.06 7.25
C LEU A 55 -4.10 -2.12 8.02
N ILE A 56 -4.01 -0.85 7.63
CA ILE A 56 -3.19 0.17 8.31
C ILE A 56 -3.66 0.38 9.76
N ALA A 57 -4.98 0.48 9.98
CA ALA A 57 -5.53 0.67 11.32
C ALA A 57 -5.20 -0.51 12.26
N GLU A 58 -5.40 -1.73 11.77
CA GLU A 58 -5.08 -2.96 12.51
C GLU A 58 -3.57 -3.09 12.75
N LEU A 59 -2.74 -2.70 11.79
CA LEU A 59 -1.29 -2.69 11.91
C LEU A 59 -0.82 -1.73 13.01
N LYS A 60 -1.36 -0.50 13.06
CA LYS A 60 -1.07 0.49 14.11
C LYS A 60 -1.49 -0.03 15.48
N ASP A 61 -2.62 -0.73 15.57
CA ASP A 61 -3.06 -1.30 16.84
C ASP A 61 -2.17 -2.47 17.28
N ALA A 62 -1.81 -3.37 16.36
CA ALA A 62 -0.91 -4.49 16.63
C ALA A 62 0.50 -4.06 17.04
N ALA A 63 0.95 -2.88 16.59
CA ALA A 63 2.25 -2.33 17.00
C ALA A 63 2.39 -2.19 18.53
N LYS A 64 1.28 -2.03 19.26
CA LYS A 64 1.28 -1.90 20.73
C LYS A 64 1.68 -3.19 21.45
N ASP A 65 1.54 -4.33 20.79
CA ASP A 65 1.89 -5.64 21.33
C ASP A 65 3.35 -6.01 21.03
N CYS A 66 4.06 -5.19 20.25
CA CYS A 66 5.45 -5.44 19.86
C CYS A 66 6.46 -4.75 20.80
N PRO A 67 7.72 -5.23 20.83
CA PRO A 67 8.81 -4.53 21.50
C PRO A 67 8.94 -3.07 21.03
N PRO A 68 9.36 -2.11 21.89
CA PRO A 68 9.32 -0.68 21.57
C PRO A 68 10.03 -0.27 20.28
N ASN A 69 11.17 -0.89 19.97
CA ASN A 69 11.92 -0.65 18.73
C ASN A 69 11.16 -1.11 17.48
N ILE A 70 10.46 -2.25 17.55
CA ILE A 70 9.64 -2.77 16.45
C ILE A 70 8.34 -1.96 16.33
N SER A 71 7.70 -1.64 17.47
CA SER A 71 6.48 -0.85 17.56
C SER A 71 6.62 0.52 16.84
N LEU A 72 7.73 1.22 17.09
CA LEU A 72 8.02 2.50 16.44
C LEU A 72 8.14 2.35 14.93
N ARG A 73 8.89 1.34 14.45
CA ARG A 73 9.07 1.08 13.02
C ARG A 73 7.77 0.73 12.32
N ILE A 74 6.94 -0.11 12.95
CA ILE A 74 5.59 -0.44 12.43
C ILE A 74 4.74 0.84 12.32
N SER A 75 4.76 1.69 13.34
CA SER A 75 3.98 2.94 13.34
C SER A 75 4.42 3.89 12.23
N MET A 76 5.73 4.07 12.05
CA MET A 76 6.30 4.91 10.98
C MET A 76 5.99 4.34 9.59
N LEU A 77 6.08 3.01 9.42
CA LEU A 77 5.71 2.35 8.17
C LEU A 77 4.22 2.57 7.86
N ALA A 78 3.35 2.37 8.84
CA ALA A 78 1.90 2.53 8.70
C ALA A 78 1.52 3.95 8.24
N GLU A 79 2.16 4.97 8.83
CA GLU A 79 1.94 6.37 8.46
C GLU A 79 2.37 6.68 7.03
N LYS A 80 3.56 6.22 6.61
CA LYS A 80 4.03 6.40 5.23
C LYS A 80 3.14 5.70 4.21
N ILE A 81 2.68 4.49 4.54
CA ILE A 81 1.72 3.76 3.69
C ILE A 81 0.44 4.59 3.58
N GLU A 82 -0.13 5.06 4.69
CA GLU A 82 -1.35 5.87 4.68
C GLU A 82 -1.24 7.11 3.79
N GLN A 83 -0.13 7.86 3.90
CA GLN A 83 0.13 9.04 3.08
C GLN A 83 0.16 8.73 1.58
N GLY A 84 0.69 7.57 1.18
CA GLY A 84 0.75 7.14 -0.23
C GLY A 84 -0.51 6.46 -0.78
N LEU A 85 -1.57 6.30 0.02
CA LEU A 85 -2.74 5.49 -0.36
C LEU A 85 -3.49 6.02 -1.58
N GLU A 86 -3.70 7.33 -1.64
CA GLU A 86 -4.41 7.98 -2.75
C GLU A 86 -3.65 7.78 -4.07
N ASN A 87 -2.32 7.94 -4.05
CA ASN A 87 -1.47 7.70 -5.20
C ASN A 87 -1.52 6.24 -5.66
N ARG A 88 -1.49 5.27 -4.74
CA ARG A 88 -1.60 3.84 -5.09
C ARG A 88 -2.94 3.50 -5.73
N ASN A 89 -4.04 4.01 -5.17
CA ASN A 89 -5.38 3.83 -5.74
C ASN A 89 -5.49 4.48 -7.12
N LEU A 90 -4.94 5.69 -7.28
CA LEU A 90 -4.90 6.40 -8.55
C LEU A 90 -4.13 5.61 -9.61
N VAL A 91 -3.02 4.96 -9.26
CA VAL A 91 -2.25 4.15 -10.22
C VAL A 91 -2.94 2.81 -10.53
N ALA A 92 -3.55 2.17 -9.54
CA ALA A 92 -4.22 0.89 -9.73
C ALA A 92 -5.54 0.99 -10.51
N HIS A 93 -6.25 2.12 -10.40
CA HIS A 93 -7.59 2.30 -10.94
C HIS A 93 -7.74 3.45 -11.94
N GLY A 94 -6.71 4.30 -12.08
CA GLY A 94 -6.72 5.43 -12.98
C GLY A 94 -6.65 5.04 -14.45
N ALA A 95 -7.33 5.82 -15.28
CA ALA A 95 -7.21 5.77 -16.72
C ALA A 95 -6.06 6.69 -17.16
N PHE A 96 -5.02 6.09 -17.74
CA PHE A 96 -3.85 6.83 -18.22
C PHE A 96 -4.00 7.20 -19.70
N PHE A 97 -3.62 8.43 -20.06
CA PHE A 97 -3.59 8.90 -21.44
C PHE A 97 -2.44 9.89 -21.67
N VAL A 98 -2.09 10.14 -22.93
CA VAL A 98 -1.08 11.13 -23.32
C VAL A 98 -1.79 12.18 -24.16
N GLU A 99 -1.66 13.46 -23.79
CA GLU A 99 -2.14 14.55 -24.63
C GLU A 99 -1.15 14.83 -25.76
N ASN A 100 -1.68 14.98 -26.98
CA ASN A 100 -0.92 15.07 -28.23
C ASN A 100 0.07 16.25 -28.32
N SER A 101 0.04 17.19 -27.38
CA SER A 101 0.81 18.44 -27.44
C SER A 101 2.14 18.41 -26.68
N ASN A 102 2.29 17.60 -25.61
CA ASN A 102 3.38 17.82 -24.64
C ASN A 102 4.08 16.54 -24.12
N GLU A 103 3.76 15.35 -24.63
CA GLU A 103 4.24 14.04 -24.10
C GLU A 103 3.95 13.81 -22.59
N ASN A 104 3.21 14.73 -21.96
CA ASN A 104 2.82 14.63 -20.57
C ASN A 104 1.81 13.50 -20.42
N ILE A 105 2.07 12.66 -19.41
CA ILE A 105 1.19 11.56 -19.05
C ILE A 105 0.12 12.13 -18.15
N HIS A 106 -1.13 11.88 -18.46
CA HIS A 106 -2.26 12.25 -17.62
C HIS A 106 -2.87 10.99 -17.01
N VAL A 107 -3.35 11.12 -15.79
CA VAL A 107 -4.17 10.11 -15.14
C VAL A 107 -5.49 10.74 -14.72
N ALA A 108 -6.58 10.10 -15.13
CA ALA A 108 -7.92 10.43 -14.66
C ALA A 108 -8.45 9.30 -13.77
N HIS A 109 -9.01 9.65 -12.61
CA HIS A 109 -9.69 8.69 -11.76
C HIS A 109 -10.86 9.34 -11.03
N PHE A 110 -11.98 8.61 -10.96
CA PHE A 110 -13.14 9.01 -10.18
C PHE A 110 -13.16 8.26 -8.87
N PHE A 111 -13.16 8.98 -7.75
CA PHE A 111 -13.36 8.38 -6.44
C PHE A 111 -14.59 9.00 -5.78
N PRO A 112 -15.41 8.19 -5.11
CA PRO A 112 -16.48 8.71 -4.30
C PRO A 112 -15.92 9.25 -2.97
N ARG A 113 -16.26 10.48 -2.59
CA ARG A 113 -16.08 10.99 -1.22
C ARG A 113 -17.44 11.19 -0.54
N GLY A 114 -17.44 11.18 0.79
CA GLY A 114 -18.67 11.26 1.61
C GLY A 114 -19.26 9.88 1.96
N LYS A 115 -20.34 9.87 2.75
CA LYS A 115 -21.06 8.66 3.18
C LYS A 115 -22.56 8.77 2.89
N GLY A 116 -23.19 7.65 2.55
CA GLY A 116 -24.65 7.57 2.37
C GLY A 116 -25.15 8.50 1.26
N LYS A 117 -26.12 9.37 1.59
CA LYS A 117 -26.77 10.29 0.63
C LYS A 117 -25.89 11.47 0.19
N GLU A 118 -24.78 11.72 0.88
CA GLU A 118 -23.84 12.81 0.56
C GLU A 118 -22.68 12.34 -0.34
N ARG A 119 -22.75 11.12 -0.87
CA ARG A 119 -21.69 10.56 -1.71
C ARG A 119 -21.57 11.36 -3.01
N GLN A 120 -20.47 12.08 -3.17
CA GLN A 120 -20.15 12.85 -4.37
C GLN A 120 -19.00 12.21 -5.13
N TRP A 121 -19.05 12.28 -6.46
CA TRP A 121 -17.99 11.81 -7.33
C TRP A 121 -16.99 12.95 -7.55
N PHE A 122 -15.73 12.68 -7.23
CA PHE A 122 -14.63 13.60 -7.47
C PHE A 122 -13.74 13.02 -8.56
N GLN A 123 -13.38 13.86 -9.53
CA GLN A 123 -12.40 13.55 -10.55
C GLN A 123 -11.05 14.10 -10.10
N ILE A 124 -10.03 13.25 -10.09
CA ILE A 124 -8.64 13.71 -10.23
C ILE A 124 -8.31 13.65 -11.71
N ASP A 125 -7.76 14.73 -12.22
CA ASP A 125 -7.07 14.82 -13.50
C ASP A 125 -5.72 15.49 -13.23
N SER A 126 -4.64 14.73 -13.41
CA SER A 126 -3.31 15.19 -13.03
C SER A 126 -2.27 14.72 -14.05
N SER A 127 -1.29 15.58 -14.31
CA SER A 127 -0.13 15.24 -15.10
C SER A 127 0.94 14.57 -14.23
N ILE A 128 1.46 13.44 -14.71
CA ILE A 128 2.53 12.67 -14.09
C ILE A 128 3.79 12.90 -14.91
N THR A 129 4.82 13.43 -14.26
CA THR A 129 6.16 13.50 -14.86
C THR A 129 6.85 12.14 -14.75
N GLU A 130 7.75 11.85 -15.69
CA GLU A 130 8.60 10.66 -15.62
C GLU A 130 9.39 10.58 -14.30
N ARG A 131 9.88 11.73 -13.81
CA ARG A 131 10.58 11.82 -12.53
C ARG A 131 9.69 11.42 -11.36
N ALA A 132 8.43 11.87 -11.35
CA ALA A 132 7.47 11.51 -10.31
C ALA A 132 7.21 9.99 -10.31
N ALA A 133 7.05 9.37 -11.49
CA ALA A 133 6.87 7.92 -11.60
C ALA A 133 8.08 7.14 -11.08
N LYS A 134 9.31 7.59 -11.38
CA LYS A 134 10.53 6.96 -10.87
C LYS A 134 10.64 7.07 -9.35
N ASN A 135 10.43 8.27 -8.81
CA ASN A 135 10.46 8.50 -7.37
C ASN A 135 9.43 7.63 -6.63
N ALA A 136 8.22 7.49 -7.20
CA ALA A 136 7.18 6.65 -6.60
C ALA A 136 7.59 5.16 -6.55
N ILE A 137 8.30 4.65 -7.57
CA ILE A 137 8.84 3.28 -7.58
C ILE A 137 9.91 3.11 -6.52
N GLU A 138 10.84 4.06 -6.39
CA GLU A 138 11.90 4.01 -5.37
C GLU A 138 11.32 4.08 -3.94
N GLU A 139 10.30 4.91 -3.75
CA GLU A 139 9.61 5.04 -2.47
C GLU A 139 8.89 3.75 -2.08
N ILE A 140 8.12 3.14 -3.00
CA ILE A 140 7.40 1.90 -2.69
C ILE A 140 8.34 0.72 -2.45
N ASP A 141 9.48 0.64 -3.17
CA ASP A 141 10.52 -0.36 -2.91
C ASP A 141 11.14 -0.18 -1.53
N THR A 142 11.41 1.07 -1.13
CA THR A 142 11.92 1.38 0.22
C THR A 142 10.94 0.94 1.31
N LEU A 143 9.64 1.19 1.12
CA LEU A 143 8.61 0.74 2.06
C LEU A 143 8.52 -0.79 2.11
N LEU A 144 8.63 -1.47 0.97
CA LEU A 144 8.63 -2.93 0.92
C LEU A 144 9.83 -3.52 1.68
N ARG A 145 11.04 -2.98 1.48
CA ARG A 145 12.24 -3.41 2.20
C ARG A 145 12.09 -3.22 3.71
N GLU A 146 11.53 -2.09 4.13
CA GLU A 146 11.26 -1.80 5.53
C GLU A 146 10.26 -2.82 6.11
N ALA A 147 9.17 -3.11 5.40
CA ALA A 147 8.19 -4.10 5.82
C ALA A 147 8.80 -5.50 5.95
N ILE A 148 9.61 -5.93 4.99
CA ILE A 148 10.34 -7.20 5.05
C ILE A 148 11.27 -7.23 6.27
N SER A 149 12.04 -6.17 6.50
CA SER A 149 12.94 -6.08 7.66
C SER A 149 12.19 -6.21 8.99
N ILE A 150 11.04 -5.55 9.15
CA ILE A 150 10.22 -5.64 10.36
C ILE A 150 9.68 -7.06 10.55
N ARG A 151 9.19 -7.69 9.49
CA ARG A 151 8.69 -9.07 9.52
C ARG A 151 9.78 -10.06 9.96
N ASP A 152 10.97 -9.89 9.43
CA ASP A 152 12.09 -10.78 9.75
C ASP A 152 12.50 -10.63 11.23
N MET A 153 12.54 -9.39 11.76
CA MET A 153 12.76 -9.14 13.20
C MET A 153 11.69 -9.79 14.09
N LEU A 154 10.42 -9.73 13.70
CA LEU A 154 9.34 -10.37 14.45
C LEU A 154 9.49 -11.89 14.48
N THR A 155 9.98 -12.47 13.38
CA THR A 155 10.24 -13.91 13.28
C THR A 155 11.38 -14.34 14.22
N GLU A 156 12.47 -13.59 14.24
CA GLU A 156 13.62 -13.84 15.13
C GLU A 156 13.25 -13.72 16.61
N SER A 157 12.43 -12.71 16.96
CA SER A 157 12.01 -12.47 18.35
C SER A 157 11.20 -13.61 18.97
N LYS A 158 10.54 -14.45 18.16
CA LYS A 158 9.79 -15.63 18.62
C LYS A 158 10.65 -16.88 18.81
N SER A 159 11.85 -16.89 18.24
CA SER A 159 12.78 -18.03 18.30
C SER A 159 13.74 -17.94 19.49
N SER A 160 13.66 -16.85 20.27
CA SER A 160 14.49 -16.53 21.43
C SER A 160 13.71 -16.73 22.73
#